data_AF-F7NSD1-F1
#
_entry.id   AF-F7NSD1-F1
#
_cell.length_a   1.000
_cell.length_b   1.000
_cell.length_c   1.000
_cell.angle_alpha   90.00
_cell.angle_beta   90.00
_cell.angle_gamma   90.00
#
_symmetry.space_group_name_H-M   'P 1'
#
loop_
_entity.id
_entity.type
_entity.pdbx_description
1 polymer ?
#
loop_
_entity_poly.entity_id
_entity_poly.type
_entity_poly.pdbx_seq_one_letter_code
_entity_poly.pdbx_strand_id
1 'polypeptide(L)'
;MPTKLVEHSSKTAEAVDLLFNQKHTEAGLVLLYAWIDRMAWLSVQDNESTGQDFKNWINKYLLSEYQLPCSADDLWAARCAILHTGSPNARDTNRGTAKRILYYGGDTHKFVSNQEDLIMLKVKDLHVAFLGAIKNFAEHLNQNQSELTVANEKLDKILKRTEQV
;
A
#
# COMPACT_ATOMS: atom_id res chain seq x y z
N MET A 1 17.39 -6.84 -10.33
CA MET A 1 16.35 -6.66 -9.29
C MET A 1 17.06 -6.50 -7.96
N PRO A 2 16.74 -5.49 -7.14
CA PRO A 2 17.40 -5.25 -5.87
C PRO A 2 17.05 -6.39 -4.92
N THR A 3 17.97 -7.32 -4.73
CA THR A 3 17.69 -8.60 -4.07
C THR A 3 17.14 -8.42 -2.66
N LYS A 4 17.66 -7.43 -1.90
CA LYS A 4 17.21 -7.14 -0.52
C LYS A 4 15.75 -6.68 -0.46
N LEU A 5 15.35 -5.74 -1.32
CA LEU A 5 13.98 -5.23 -1.34
C LEU A 5 13.00 -6.34 -1.69
N VAL A 6 13.31 -7.11 -2.74
CA VAL A 6 12.46 -8.22 -3.20
C VAL A 6 12.32 -9.28 -2.11
N GLU A 7 13.43 -9.72 -1.51
CA GLU A 7 13.38 -10.73 -0.45
C GLU A 7 12.55 -10.28 0.77
N HIS A 8 12.78 -9.04 1.23
CA HIS A 8 12.04 -8.47 2.36
C HIS A 8 10.54 -8.32 2.05
N SER A 9 10.23 -7.95 0.81
CA SER A 9 8.85 -7.78 0.35
C SER A 9 8.14 -9.12 0.15
N SER A 10 8.83 -10.18 -0.27
CA SER A 10 8.27 -11.53 -0.40
C SER A 10 7.78 -12.09 0.94
N LYS A 11 8.60 -12.03 2.00
CA LYS A 11 8.20 -12.49 3.34
C LYS A 11 6.96 -11.77 3.87
N THR A 12 6.77 -10.54 3.43
CA THR A 12 5.64 -9.70 3.80
C THR A 12 4.40 -10.03 3.01
N ALA A 13 4.54 -10.20 1.70
CA ALA A 13 3.47 -10.64 0.83
C ALA A 13 2.84 -11.91 1.39
N GLU A 14 3.68 -12.86 1.81
CA GLU A 14 3.24 -14.10 2.46
C GLU A 14 2.43 -13.84 3.75
N ALA A 15 2.86 -12.91 4.60
CA ALA A 15 2.13 -12.55 5.82
C ALA A 15 0.77 -11.91 5.52
N VAL A 16 0.71 -11.00 4.54
CA VAL A 16 -0.53 -10.36 4.10
C VAL A 16 -1.48 -11.39 3.45
N ASP A 17 -0.96 -12.28 2.62
CA ASP A 17 -1.72 -13.38 2.03
C ASP A 17 -2.31 -14.30 3.10
N LEU A 18 -1.52 -14.67 4.12
CA LEU A 18 -2.01 -15.49 5.23
C LEU A 18 -3.19 -14.82 5.93
N LEU A 19 -3.09 -13.52 6.21
CA LEU A 19 -4.16 -12.76 6.88
C LEU A 19 -5.43 -12.71 6.02
N PHE A 20 -5.31 -12.41 4.73
CA PHE A 20 -6.48 -12.38 3.84
C PHE A 20 -7.11 -13.75 3.63
N ASN A 21 -6.30 -14.80 3.47
CA ASN A 21 -6.79 -16.17 3.30
C ASN A 21 -7.52 -16.69 4.55
N GLN A 22 -7.08 -16.27 5.74
CA GLN A 22 -7.73 -16.61 7.02
C GLN A 22 -8.84 -15.61 7.42
N LYS A 23 -9.26 -14.73 6.50
CA LYS A 23 -10.34 -13.74 6.71
C LYS A 23 -10.04 -12.71 7.82
N HIS A 24 -8.77 -12.51 8.17
CA HIS A 24 -8.32 -11.43 9.04
C HIS A 24 -8.13 -10.13 8.26
N THR A 25 -9.22 -9.66 7.63
CA THR A 25 -9.20 -8.58 6.64
C THR A 25 -8.64 -7.27 7.19
N GLU A 26 -9.12 -6.83 8.36
CA GLU A 26 -8.69 -5.57 8.97
C GLU A 26 -7.18 -5.58 9.27
N ALA A 27 -6.70 -6.64 9.93
CA ALA A 27 -5.28 -6.81 10.22
C ALA A 27 -4.43 -6.87 8.94
N GLY A 28 -4.93 -7.54 7.89
CA GLY A 28 -4.28 -7.59 6.59
C GLY A 28 -4.20 -6.21 5.92
N LEU A 29 -5.26 -5.40 6.00
CA LEU A 29 -5.28 -4.04 5.47
C LEU A 29 -4.35 -3.10 6.24
N VAL A 30 -4.34 -3.18 7.58
CA VAL A 30 -3.40 -2.44 8.43
C VAL A 30 -1.96 -2.72 8.02
N LEU A 31 -1.62 -4.01 7.86
CA LEU A 31 -0.29 -4.42 7.43
C LEU A 31 0.01 -3.91 6.01
N LEU A 32 -0.89 -4.14 5.06
CA LEU A 32 -0.74 -3.71 3.68
C LEU A 32 -0.48 -2.20 3.57
N TYR A 33 -1.25 -1.37 4.27
CA TYR A 33 -1.06 0.08 4.26
C TYR A 33 0.24 0.52 4.91
N ALA A 34 0.66 -0.11 6.02
CA ALA A 34 1.96 0.14 6.62
C ALA A 34 3.12 -0.18 5.66
N TRP A 35 2.93 -1.17 4.79
CA TRP A 35 3.91 -1.53 3.77
C TRP A 35 3.96 -0.57 2.59
N ILE A 36 2.81 -0.05 2.15
CA ILE A 36 2.77 1.02 1.17
C ILE A 36 3.47 2.28 1.72
N ASP A 37 3.17 2.68 2.96
CA ASP A 37 3.88 3.79 3.64
C ASP A 37 5.39 3.57 3.64
N ARG A 38 5.83 2.34 3.91
CA ARG A 38 7.25 1.97 3.86
C ARG A 38 7.84 2.09 2.46
N MET A 39 7.13 1.66 1.42
CA MET A 39 7.64 1.80 0.05
C MET A 39 7.78 3.26 -0.36
N ALA A 40 6.83 4.11 0.03
CA ALA A 40 6.94 5.56 -0.15
C ALA A 40 8.16 6.13 0.59
N TRP A 41 8.37 5.73 1.85
CA TRP A 41 9.55 6.12 2.62
C TRP A 41 10.88 5.68 1.99
N LEU A 42 10.94 4.49 1.40
CA LEU A 42 12.13 4.02 0.68
C LEU A 42 12.42 4.83 -0.59
N SER A 43 11.41 5.50 -1.16
CA SER A 43 11.52 6.25 -2.42
C SER A 43 11.93 7.72 -2.27
N VAL A 44 12.00 8.24 -1.05
CA VAL A 44 12.39 9.65 -0.79
C VAL A 44 13.79 9.73 -0.20
N GLN A 45 14.47 10.88 -0.33
CA GLN A 45 15.77 11.10 0.30
C GLN A 45 15.65 11.45 1.80
N ASP A 46 14.58 12.13 2.17
CA ASP A 46 14.34 12.59 3.53
C ASP A 46 14.17 11.43 4.52
N ASN A 47 14.45 11.68 5.79
CA ASN A 47 14.31 10.67 6.85
C ASN A 47 12.84 10.30 7.13
N GLU A 48 11.89 11.13 6.72
CA GLU A 48 10.46 10.93 6.87
C GLU A 48 9.77 11.04 5.50
N SER A 49 8.71 10.27 5.28
CA SER A 49 7.82 10.43 4.14
C SER A 49 6.56 11.15 4.53
N THR A 50 6.06 12.00 3.65
CA THR A 50 4.80 12.71 3.81
C THR A 50 3.64 11.94 3.18
N GLY A 51 2.41 12.40 3.43
CA GLY A 51 1.24 11.89 2.71
C GLY A 51 1.28 12.19 1.21
N GLN A 52 2.01 13.23 0.78
CA GLN A 52 2.21 13.48 -0.65
C GLN A 52 3.14 12.43 -1.26
N ASP A 53 4.17 12.01 -0.54
CA ASP A 53 5.09 10.97 -0.99
C ASP A 53 4.39 9.62 -1.12
N PHE A 54 3.49 9.30 -0.18
CA PHE A 54 2.59 8.15 -0.31
C PHE A 54 1.80 8.19 -1.61
N LYS A 55 1.12 9.32 -1.87
CA LYS A 55 0.28 9.47 -3.07
C LYS A 55 1.10 9.42 -4.35
N ASN A 56 2.28 10.04 -4.36
CA ASN A 56 3.21 10.01 -5.48
C ASN A 56 3.67 8.58 -5.77
N TRP A 57 4.02 7.82 -4.74
CA TRP A 57 4.42 6.41 -4.89
C TRP A 57 3.28 5.55 -5.46
N ILE A 58 2.06 5.72 -4.93
CA ILE A 58 0.86 5.04 -5.43
C ILE A 58 0.62 5.35 -6.91
N ASN A 59 0.62 6.63 -7.29
CA ASN A 59 0.39 7.04 -8.68
C ASN A 59 1.47 6.50 -9.62
N LYS A 60 2.74 6.50 -9.17
CA LYS A 60 3.88 6.08 -10.00
C LYS A 60 3.94 4.57 -10.22
N TYR A 61 3.69 3.77 -9.18
CA TYR A 61 3.97 2.33 -9.22
C TYR A 61 2.75 1.42 -9.14
N LEU A 62 1.65 1.88 -8.52
CA LEU A 62 0.46 1.06 -8.28
C LEU A 62 -0.66 1.37 -9.29
N LEU A 63 -1.08 2.63 -9.40
CA LEU A 63 -2.21 3.01 -10.28
C LEU A 63 -1.81 3.19 -11.74
N SER A 64 -0.52 3.26 -12.05
CA SER A 64 -0.01 3.36 -13.42
C SER A 64 -0.26 2.09 -14.25
N GLU A 65 -0.24 0.92 -13.59
CA GLU A 65 -0.37 -0.39 -14.24
C GLU A 65 -1.67 -1.12 -13.88
N TYR A 66 -2.25 -0.80 -12.72
CA TYR A 66 -3.46 -1.45 -12.23
C TYR A 66 -4.65 -0.50 -12.23
N GLN A 67 -5.68 -0.84 -13.02
CA GLN A 67 -6.94 -0.09 -13.09
C GLN A 67 -7.82 -0.40 -11.87
N LEU A 68 -7.42 0.10 -10.70
CA LEU A 68 -8.27 0.09 -9.51
C LEU A 68 -9.32 1.20 -9.59
N PRO A 69 -10.52 1.01 -9.02
CA PRO A 69 -11.60 2.00 -9.04
C PRO A 69 -11.39 3.18 -8.06
N CYS A 70 -10.15 3.44 -7.65
CA CYS A 70 -9.79 4.43 -6.64
C CYS A 70 -8.58 5.27 -7.06
N SER A 71 -8.55 6.50 -6.58
CA SER A 71 -7.41 7.41 -6.69
C SER A 71 -6.40 7.22 -5.54
N ALA A 72 -5.23 7.85 -5.68
CA ALA A 72 -4.25 7.93 -4.59
C ALA A 72 -4.81 8.67 -3.36
N ASP A 73 -5.67 9.67 -3.56
CA ASP A 73 -6.35 10.38 -2.48
C ASP A 73 -7.33 9.48 -1.72
N ASP A 74 -8.07 8.63 -2.43
CA ASP A 74 -8.98 7.65 -1.83
C ASP A 74 -8.21 6.62 -0.98
N LEU A 75 -7.09 6.11 -1.52
CA LEU A 75 -6.23 5.17 -0.80
C LEU A 75 -5.55 5.81 0.42
N TRP A 76 -5.12 7.08 0.32
CA TRP A 76 -4.58 7.83 1.46
C TRP A 76 -5.64 8.05 2.55
N ALA A 77 -6.85 8.43 2.16
CA ALA A 77 -7.95 8.61 3.08
C ALA A 77 -8.32 7.28 3.76
N ALA A 78 -8.40 6.18 3.02
CA ALA A 78 -8.66 4.85 3.56
C ALA A 78 -7.57 4.39 4.53
N ARG A 79 -6.28 4.61 4.19
CA ARG A 79 -5.14 4.37 5.09
C ARG A 79 -5.33 5.09 6.42
N CYS A 80 -5.68 6.38 6.38
CA CYS A 80 -5.90 7.17 7.59
C CYS A 80 -7.10 6.65 8.42
N ALA A 81 -8.19 6.29 7.75
CA ALA A 81 -9.40 5.79 8.39
C ALA A 81 -9.14 4.48 9.14
N ILE A 82 -8.50 3.52 8.46
CA ILE A 82 -8.15 2.20 9.00
C ILE A 82 -7.17 2.32 10.17
N LEU A 83 -6.05 3.04 10.00
CA LEU A 83 -4.99 3.06 11.01
C LEU A 83 -5.34 3.86 12.28
N HIS A 84 -6.24 4.83 12.19
CA HIS A 84 -6.58 5.68 13.33
C HIS A 84 -7.92 5.36 13.98
N THR A 85 -8.89 4.85 13.23
CA THR A 85 -10.27 4.69 13.73
C THR A 85 -10.87 3.31 13.48
N GLY A 86 -10.28 2.49 12.59
CA GLY A 86 -10.89 1.24 12.14
C GLY A 86 -12.23 1.43 11.38
N SER A 87 -12.59 2.67 11.03
CA SER A 87 -13.82 3.02 10.32
C SER A 87 -13.53 3.36 8.85
N PRO A 88 -14.54 3.45 7.97
CA PRO A 88 -14.35 3.91 6.59
C PRO A 88 -14.29 5.43 6.45
N ASN A 89 -14.40 6.18 7.56
CA ASN A 89 -14.44 7.64 7.53
C ASN A 89 -13.09 8.22 7.93
N ALA A 90 -12.58 9.14 7.11
CA ALA A 90 -11.42 9.97 7.39
C ALA A 90 -11.80 11.45 7.30
N ARG A 91 -10.88 12.33 7.74
CA ARG A 91 -11.04 13.77 7.56
C ARG A 91 -11.33 14.14 6.10
N ASP A 92 -10.63 13.51 5.16
CA ASP A 92 -10.69 13.87 3.74
C ASP A 92 -11.96 13.30 3.07
N THR A 93 -12.50 12.16 3.56
CA THR A 93 -13.83 11.69 3.13
C THR A 93 -14.94 12.58 3.69
N ASN A 94 -14.82 13.01 4.94
CA ASN A 94 -15.79 13.92 5.57
C ASN A 94 -15.82 15.30 4.89
N ARG A 95 -14.71 15.71 4.27
CA ARG A 95 -14.60 16.95 3.49
C ARG A 95 -15.00 16.80 2.02
N GLY A 96 -15.33 15.59 1.57
CA GLY A 96 -15.69 15.31 0.18
C GLY A 96 -14.51 15.39 -0.80
N THR A 97 -13.27 15.39 -0.32
CA THR A 97 -12.06 15.45 -1.15
C THR A 97 -11.49 14.06 -1.49
N ALA A 98 -12.09 13.01 -0.93
CA ALA A 98 -11.80 11.60 -1.22
C ALA A 98 -13.08 10.77 -1.03
N LYS A 99 -13.18 9.66 -1.75
CA LYS A 99 -14.26 8.68 -1.61
C LYS A 99 -13.96 7.68 -0.50
N ARG A 100 -15.01 7.15 0.10
CA ARG A 100 -14.92 6.09 1.13
C ARG A 100 -14.66 4.76 0.44
N ILE A 101 -13.65 4.03 0.89
CA ILE A 101 -13.37 2.68 0.39
C ILE A 101 -13.93 1.66 1.38
N LEU A 102 -14.74 0.74 0.88
CA LEU A 102 -15.13 -0.47 1.58
C LEU A 102 -14.48 -1.68 0.91
N TYR A 103 -14.06 -2.62 1.74
CA TYR A 103 -13.30 -3.78 1.31
C TYR A 103 -14.13 -5.05 1.36
N TYR A 104 -13.93 -5.93 0.38
CA TYR A 104 -14.56 -7.25 0.36
C TYR A 104 -13.57 -8.34 -0.08
N GLY A 105 -13.75 -9.56 0.46
CA GLY A 105 -12.89 -10.72 0.18
C GLY A 105 -13.49 -11.78 -0.74
N GLY A 106 -14.80 -11.79 -0.95
CA GLY A 106 -15.50 -12.79 -1.78
C GLY A 106 -15.49 -12.51 -3.27
N ASP A 107 -15.89 -13.49 -4.08
CA ASP A 107 -15.95 -13.38 -5.55
C ASP A 107 -17.18 -12.64 -6.08
N THR A 108 -18.20 -12.48 -5.24
CA THR A 108 -19.39 -11.73 -5.59
C THR A 108 -19.60 -10.60 -4.60
N HIS A 109 -19.58 -9.38 -5.10
CA HIS A 109 -20.09 -8.23 -4.38
C HIS A 109 -21.37 -7.75 -5.07
N LYS A 110 -22.52 -8.12 -4.51
CA LYS A 110 -23.83 -7.58 -4.94
C LYS A 110 -24.14 -6.36 -4.10
N PHE A 111 -23.44 -5.27 -4.36
CA PHE A 111 -23.80 -3.99 -3.75
C PHE A 111 -23.98 -2.98 -4.86
N VAL A 112 -25.23 -2.55 -5.01
CA VAL A 112 -25.58 -1.38 -5.82
C VAL A 112 -25.49 -0.21 -4.85
N SER A 113 -24.32 0.43 -4.82
CA SER A 113 -24.22 1.72 -4.16
C SER A 113 -24.81 2.77 -5.09
N ASN A 114 -25.91 3.40 -4.68
CA ASN A 114 -26.39 4.64 -5.31
C ASN A 114 -25.63 5.87 -4.81
N GLN A 115 -24.55 5.67 -4.04
CA GLN A 115 -23.76 6.74 -3.45
C GLN A 115 -22.49 6.98 -4.28
N GLU A 116 -22.38 8.16 -4.89
CA GLU A 116 -21.26 8.55 -5.76
C GLU A 116 -19.90 8.61 -5.02
N ASP A 117 -19.93 8.66 -3.68
CA ASP A 117 -18.79 8.80 -2.78
C ASP A 117 -18.29 7.47 -2.18
N LEU A 118 -18.78 6.32 -2.66
CA LEU A 118 -18.40 5.00 -2.18
C LEU A 118 -17.70 4.16 -3.26
N ILE A 119 -16.55 3.58 -2.89
CA ILE A 119 -15.78 2.64 -3.71
C ILE A 119 -15.80 1.27 -3.04
N MET A 120 -16.13 0.25 -3.81
CA MET A 120 -15.98 -1.15 -3.40
C MET A 120 -14.69 -1.72 -3.97
N LEU A 121 -13.77 -2.12 -3.10
CA LEU A 121 -12.45 -2.63 -3.49
C LEU A 121 -12.25 -4.07 -3.00
N LYS A 122 -11.95 -5.00 -3.92
CA LYS A 122 -11.60 -6.37 -3.54
C LYS A 122 -10.21 -6.36 -2.92
N VAL A 123 -10.06 -6.91 -1.72
CA VAL A 123 -8.77 -6.90 -1.01
C VAL A 123 -7.69 -7.64 -1.79
N LYS A 124 -8.07 -8.70 -2.49
CA LYS A 124 -7.16 -9.48 -3.33
C LYS A 124 -6.63 -8.66 -4.52
N ASP A 125 -7.47 -7.84 -5.13
CA ASP A 125 -7.06 -7.01 -6.27
C ASP A 125 -6.08 -5.93 -5.82
N LEU A 126 -6.34 -5.30 -4.66
CA LEU A 126 -5.39 -4.37 -4.05
C LEU A 126 -4.08 -5.07 -3.67
N HIS A 127 -4.13 -6.28 -3.12
CA HIS A 127 -2.92 -7.03 -2.78
C HIS A 127 -2.08 -7.35 -4.03
N VAL A 128 -2.71 -7.88 -5.08
CA VAL A 128 -2.04 -8.17 -6.35
C VAL A 128 -1.44 -6.91 -6.97
N ALA A 129 -2.18 -5.80 -6.98
CA ALA A 129 -1.69 -4.51 -7.45
C ALA A 129 -0.46 -4.04 -6.65
N PHE A 130 -0.46 -4.24 -5.32
CA PHE A 130 0.68 -3.90 -4.48
C PHE A 130 1.92 -4.74 -4.79
N LEU A 131 1.78 -6.06 -5.01
CA LEU A 131 2.90 -6.92 -5.40
C LEU A 131 3.50 -6.50 -6.75
N GLY A 132 2.65 -6.14 -7.71
CA GLY A 132 3.09 -5.54 -8.97
C GLY A 132 3.83 -4.22 -8.78
N ALA A 133 3.30 -3.35 -7.92
CA ALA A 133 3.93 -2.06 -7.62
C ALA A 133 5.32 -2.22 -6.99
N ILE A 134 5.52 -3.20 -6.10
CA ILE A 134 6.85 -3.53 -5.56
C ILE A 134 7.80 -3.94 -6.68
N LYS A 135 7.35 -4.80 -7.59
CA LYS A 135 8.17 -5.22 -8.74
C LYS A 135 8.56 -4.01 -9.60
N ASN A 136 7.60 -3.14 -9.93
CA ASN A 136 7.85 -1.93 -10.72
C ASN A 136 8.82 -0.98 -10.01
N PHE A 137 8.68 -0.81 -8.70
CA PHE A 137 9.60 -0.02 -7.89
C PHE A 137 10.99 -0.63 -7.86
N ALA A 138 11.11 -1.95 -7.69
CA ALA A 138 12.37 -2.68 -7.77
C ALA A 138 13.06 -2.53 -9.14
N GLU A 139 12.30 -2.58 -10.24
CA GLU A 139 12.80 -2.34 -11.59
C GLU A 139 13.29 -0.91 -11.77
N HIS A 140 12.52 0.08 -11.30
CA HIS A 140 12.89 1.49 -11.29
C HIS A 140 14.21 1.73 -10.54
N LEU A 141 14.38 1.15 -9.35
CA LEU A 141 15.61 1.29 -8.57
C LEU A 141 16.83 0.70 -9.29
N ASN A 142 16.70 -0.41 -10.03
CA ASN A 142 17.83 -0.96 -10.79
C ASN A 142 18.32 0.00 -11.89
N GLN A 143 17.45 0.87 -12.39
CA GLN A 143 17.76 1.84 -13.43
C GLN A 143 18.24 3.18 -12.84
N ASN A 144 18.05 3.41 -11.53
CA ASN A 144 18.32 4.67 -10.86
C ASN A 144 19.24 4.44 -9.65
N GLN A 145 20.55 4.41 -9.90
CA GLN A 145 21.55 3.99 -8.91
C GLN A 145 21.58 4.86 -7.64
N SER A 146 21.32 6.17 -7.74
CA SER A 146 21.26 7.07 -6.59
C SER A 146 20.07 6.75 -5.68
N GLU A 147 18.89 6.52 -6.25
CA GLU A 147 17.69 6.12 -5.51
C GLU A 147 17.87 4.73 -4.89
N LEU A 148 18.51 3.80 -5.61
CA LEU A 148 18.83 2.47 -5.09
C LEU A 148 19.73 2.51 -3.86
N THR A 149 20.74 3.38 -3.85
CA THR A 149 21.60 3.58 -2.67
C THR A 149 20.78 4.04 -1.46
N VAL A 150 19.92 5.05 -1.64
CA VAL A 150 19.05 5.57 -0.57
C VAL A 150 18.10 4.47 -0.05
N ALA A 151 17.45 3.73 -0.95
CA ALA A 151 16.55 2.65 -0.57
C ALA A 151 17.28 1.54 0.21
N ASN A 152 18.50 1.17 -0.22
CA ASN A 152 19.30 0.15 0.46
C ASN A 152 19.76 0.60 1.85
N GLU A 153 20.22 1.85 2.01
CA GLU A 153 20.60 2.39 3.32
C GLU A 153 19.42 2.37 4.31
N LYS A 154 18.22 2.70 3.82
CA LYS A 154 16.99 2.65 4.61
C LYS A 154 16.54 1.23 4.93
N LEU A 155 16.65 0.30 3.97
CA LEU A 155 16.36 -1.13 4.18
C LEU A 155 17.30 -1.74 5.23
N ASP A 156 18.59 -1.39 5.20
CA ASP A 156 19.56 -1.89 6.17
C ASP A 156 19.20 -1.48 7.61
N LYS A 157 18.61 -0.29 7.82
CA LYS A 157 18.07 0.11 9.13
C LYS A 157 16.93 -0.79 9.60
N ILE A 158 16.07 -1.23 8.67
CA ILE A 158 14.96 -2.14 8.98
C ILE A 158 15.50 -3.53 9.33
N LEU A 159 16.38 -4.08 8.50
CA LEU A 159 16.85 -5.46 8.64
C LEU A 159 17.68 -5.66 9.92
N LYS A 160 18.52 -4.68 10.28
CA LYS A 160 19.30 -4.70 11.53
C LYS A 160 18.46 -4.77 12.80
N ARG A 161 17.19 -4.37 12.77
CA ARG A 161 16.30 -4.44 13.94
C ARG A 161 15.95 -5.89 14.32
N THR A 162 16.01 -6.81 13.37
CA THR A 162 15.53 -8.19 13.52
C THR A 162 16.63 -9.23 13.30
N GLU A 163 17.89 -8.82 13.15
CA GLU A 163 19.02 -9.76 13.19
C GLU A 163 19.14 -10.28 14.64
N GLN A 164 18.74 -11.55 14.81
CA GLN A 164 18.59 -12.34 16.05
C GLN A 164 17.17 -12.41 16.63
N VAL A 165 16.35 -13.29 16.04
CA VAL A 165 15.47 -14.21 16.78
C VAL A 165 15.67 -15.61 16.23
#